data_AF-A0A8T5U3G7-F1
#
_entry.id   AF-A0A8T5U3G7-F1
#
_cell.length_a   1.000
_cell.length_b   1.000
_cell.length_c   1.000
_cell.angle_alpha   90.00
_cell.angle_beta   90.00
_cell.angle_gamma   90.00
#
_symmetry.space_group_name_H-M   'P 1'
#
loop_
_entity.id
_entity.type
_entity.pdbx_description
1 polymer ?
#
loop_
_entity_poly.entity_id
_entity_poly.type
_entity_poly.pdbx_seq_one_letter_code
_entity_poly.pdbx_strand_id
1 'polypeptide(L)'
;MEFLLNSMRKIDNDQVKEHSFGTEQSLEEKLAICFINPKDFEKLSLVTSLHLKITNNKKHVIVKVEKDDNVHDGTIVMPVSIWSNRLSEVQNNELLYKNIVVNVEATRDPITKFKEIIQELRVKK
;
A
#
# COMPACT_ATOMS: atom_id res chain seq x y z
N MET A 1 14.94 0.82 0.18
CA MET A 1 15.21 1.67 -1.00
C MET A 1 14.17 2.77 -1.06
N GLU A 2 14.51 3.95 -1.56
CA GLU A 2 13.58 5.08 -1.63
C GLU A 2 12.73 5.06 -2.91
N PHE A 3 11.43 5.30 -2.76
CA PHE A 3 10.42 5.33 -3.83
C PHE A 3 9.43 6.48 -3.59
N LEU A 4 8.73 6.91 -4.65
CA LEU A 4 7.55 7.75 -4.55
C LEU A 4 6.30 6.89 -4.43
N LEU A 5 5.50 7.12 -3.39
CA LEU A 5 4.21 6.48 -3.21
C LEU A 5 3.09 7.37 -3.75
N ASN A 6 2.27 6.78 -4.61
CA ASN A 6 1.03 7.37 -5.09
C ASN A 6 -0.18 6.50 -4.77
N SER A 7 -1.31 7.13 -4.46
CA SER A 7 -2.60 6.45 -4.34
C SER A 7 -3.47 6.71 -5.58
N MET A 8 -4.09 5.66 -6.11
CA MET A 8 -4.99 5.76 -7.25
C MET A 8 -6.21 4.85 -7.09
N ARG A 9 -7.33 5.21 -7.73
CA ARG A 9 -8.49 4.31 -7.83
C ARG A 9 -8.36 3.46 -9.08
N LYS A 10 -8.61 2.16 -8.94
CA LYS A 10 -8.84 1.22 -10.03
C LYS A 10 -10.18 0.53 -9.76
N ILE A 11 -10.96 0.26 -10.81
CA ILE A 11 -12.31 -0.34 -10.67
C ILE A 11 -12.27 -1.68 -9.91
N ASP A 12 -11.19 -2.45 -10.07
CA ASP A 12 -11.03 -3.75 -9.44
C ASP A 12 -10.38 -3.70 -8.05
N ASN A 13 -9.96 -2.51 -7.61
CA ASN A 13 -9.32 -2.27 -6.33
C ASN A 13 -9.97 -1.06 -5.64
N ASP A 14 -11.30 -0.98 -5.69
CA ASP A 14 -12.05 0.11 -5.08
C ASP A 14 -12.62 -0.32 -3.72
N GLN A 15 -12.29 0.44 -2.67
CA GLN A 15 -12.73 0.10 -1.32
C GLN A 15 -14.25 0.14 -1.15
N VAL A 16 -14.94 1.06 -1.82
CA VAL A 16 -16.39 1.18 -1.70
C VAL A 16 -17.05 -0.03 -2.35
N LYS A 17 -16.60 -0.42 -3.55
CA LYS A 17 -17.06 -1.63 -4.24
C LYS A 17 -16.88 -2.88 -3.35
N GLU A 18 -15.69 -3.09 -2.80
CA GLU A 18 -15.41 -4.26 -1.96
C GLU A 18 -16.22 -4.25 -0.65
N HIS A 19 -16.44 -3.08 -0.05
CA HIS A 19 -17.30 -2.97 1.14
C HIS A 19 -18.78 -3.24 0.82
N SER A 20 -19.25 -2.86 -0.37
CA SER A 20 -20.65 -3.03 -0.78
C SER A 20 -20.98 -4.44 -1.26
N PHE A 21 -20.05 -5.09 -1.95
CA PHE A 21 -20.33 -6.34 -2.68
C PHE A 21 -19.36 -7.48 -2.35
N GLY A 22 -18.30 -7.21 -1.61
CA GLY A 22 -17.26 -8.18 -1.27
C GLY A 22 -17.41 -8.76 0.14
N THR A 23 -16.31 -9.31 0.63
CA THR A 23 -16.15 -9.84 2.00
C THR A 23 -14.96 -9.17 2.67
N GLU A 24 -14.80 -9.34 3.99
CA GLU A 24 -13.59 -8.86 4.67
C GLU A 24 -12.31 -9.47 4.07
N GLN A 25 -12.37 -10.74 3.64
CA GLN A 25 -11.26 -11.40 2.97
C GLN A 25 -10.98 -10.77 1.58
N SER A 26 -12.01 -10.56 0.76
CA SER A 26 -11.81 -9.95 -0.57
C SER A 26 -11.32 -8.51 -0.47
N LEU A 27 -11.74 -7.78 0.57
CA LEU A 27 -11.25 -6.45 0.90
C LEU A 27 -9.72 -6.46 1.10
N GLU A 28 -9.20 -7.38 1.91
CA GLU A 28 -7.76 -7.53 2.11
C GLU A 28 -7.06 -7.94 0.81
N GLU A 29 -7.56 -8.97 0.13
CA GLU A 29 -6.95 -9.51 -1.09
C GLU A 29 -6.87 -8.48 -2.23
N LYS A 30 -7.86 -7.58 -2.33
CA LYS A 30 -7.98 -6.60 -3.41
C LYS A 30 -7.36 -5.25 -3.09
N LEU A 31 -7.21 -4.89 -1.80
CA LEU A 31 -6.79 -3.54 -1.40
C LEU A 31 -5.50 -3.51 -0.59
N ALA A 32 -5.10 -4.61 0.05
CA ALA A 32 -3.80 -4.75 0.72
C ALA A 32 -2.70 -5.12 -0.29
N ILE A 33 -2.67 -4.39 -1.41
CA ILE A 33 -1.75 -4.61 -2.53
C ILE A 33 -1.06 -3.31 -2.92
N CYS A 34 0.09 -3.42 -3.59
CA CYS A 34 0.71 -2.34 -4.33
C CYS A 34 1.11 -2.80 -5.73
N PHE A 35 1.07 -1.85 -6.67
CA PHE A 35 1.56 -2.00 -8.02
C PHE A 35 2.96 -1.42 -8.14
N ILE A 36 3.85 -2.14 -8.83
CA ILE A 36 5.24 -1.76 -9.03
C ILE A 36 5.68 -2.04 -10.47
N ASN A 37 6.60 -1.24 -10.98
CA ASN A 37 7.24 -1.52 -12.26
C ASN A 37 8.01 -2.87 -12.20
N PRO A 38 7.97 -3.72 -13.24
CA PRO A 38 8.73 -4.97 -13.25
C PRO A 38 10.23 -4.82 -12.99
N LYS A 39 10.86 -3.73 -13.48
CA LYS A 39 12.29 -3.48 -13.25
C LYS A 39 12.60 -3.26 -11.78
N ASP A 40 11.75 -2.54 -11.06
CA ASP A 40 11.90 -2.32 -9.63
C ASP A 40 11.58 -3.58 -8.82
N PHE A 41 10.64 -4.39 -9.29
CA PHE A 41 10.36 -5.70 -8.71
C PHE A 41 11.63 -6.58 -8.71
N GLU A 42 12.32 -6.64 -9.85
CA GLU A 42 13.60 -7.35 -10.00
C GLU A 42 14.72 -6.71 -9.18
N LYS A 43 14.82 -5.37 -9.20
CA LYS A 43 15.82 -4.61 -8.43
C LYS A 43 15.71 -4.82 -6.92
N LEU A 44 14.48 -4.98 -6.42
CA LEU A 44 14.20 -5.31 -5.02
C LEU A 44 14.36 -6.80 -4.70
N SER A 45 14.75 -7.62 -5.69
CA SER A 45 14.85 -9.08 -5.57
C SER A 45 13.56 -9.72 -5.04
N LEU A 46 12.41 -9.16 -5.42
CA LEU A 46 11.11 -9.68 -5.02
C LEU A 46 10.82 -11.00 -5.75
N VAL A 47 10.09 -11.87 -5.07
CA VAL A 47 9.49 -13.08 -5.64
C VAL A 47 8.05 -13.17 -5.17
N THR A 48 7.23 -14.02 -5.79
CA THR A 48 5.79 -14.13 -5.51
C THR A 48 5.44 -14.47 -4.07
N SER A 49 6.35 -15.10 -3.32
CA SER A 49 6.17 -15.43 -1.90
C SER A 49 6.56 -14.29 -0.94
N LEU A 50 7.12 -13.19 -1.43
CA LEU A 50 7.52 -12.04 -0.63
C LEU A 50 6.46 -10.94 -0.72
N HIS A 51 6.38 -10.17 0.35
CA HIS A 51 5.58 -8.96 0.45
C HIS A 51 6.50 -7.73 0.41
N LEU A 52 5.88 -6.56 0.26
CA LEU A 52 6.60 -5.29 0.37
C LEU A 52 6.18 -4.58 1.65
N LYS A 53 7.17 -4.28 2.49
CA LYS A 53 6.99 -3.37 3.60
C LYS A 53 7.30 -1.96 3.12
N ILE A 54 6.30 -1.10 3.19
CA ILE A 54 6.38 0.30 2.78
C ILE A 54 6.32 1.15 4.04
N THR A 55 7.34 1.97 4.24
CA THR A 55 7.55 2.74 5.48
C THR A 55 7.75 4.21 5.17
N ASN A 56 7.07 5.09 5.90
CA ASN A 56 7.37 6.51 5.96
C ASN A 56 7.86 6.90 7.37
N ASN A 57 7.99 8.20 7.64
CA ASN A 57 8.63 8.75 8.85
C ASN A 57 8.18 8.15 10.20
N LYS A 58 6.99 7.54 10.32
CA LYS A 58 6.50 6.93 11.58
C LYS A 58 5.59 5.72 11.43
N LYS A 59 5.26 5.30 10.21
CA LYS A 59 4.27 4.25 9.97
C LYS A 59 4.76 3.34 8.86
N HIS A 60 4.25 2.13 8.89
CA HIS A 60 4.46 1.19 7.81
C HIS A 60 3.18 0.41 7.53
N VAL A 61 3.19 -0.23 6.38
CA VAL A 61 2.20 -1.22 5.97
C VAL A 61 2.93 -2.31 5.18
N ILE A 62 2.49 -3.54 5.35
CA ILE A 62 2.98 -4.70 4.59
C ILE A 62 1.87 -5.12 3.64
N VAL A 63 2.17 -5.16 2.35
CA VAL A 63 1.19 -5.43 1.28
C VAL A 63 1.73 -6.43 0.27
N LYS A 64 0.82 -7.10 -0.42
CA LYS A 64 1.16 -7.94 -1.57
C LYS A 64 1.62 -7.07 -2.74
N VAL A 65 2.54 -7.61 -3.54
CA VAL A 65 3.08 -6.91 -4.72
C VAL A 65 2.48 -7.46 -6.00
N GLU A 66 2.05 -6.57 -6.89
CA GLU A 66 1.63 -6.89 -8.25
C GLU A 66 2.46 -6.06 -9.24
N LYS A 67 2.93 -6.69 -10.31
CA LYS A 67 3.66 -6.00 -11.37
C LYS A 67 2.68 -5.27 -12.29
N ASP A 68 2.99 -4.05 -12.68
CA ASP A 68 2.20 -3.25 -13.62
C ASP A 68 3.13 -2.43 -14.50
N ASP A 69 3.10 -2.68 -15.81
CA ASP A 69 3.95 -2.00 -16.80
C ASP A 69 3.63 -0.51 -16.93
N ASN A 70 2.46 -0.07 -16.45
CA ASN A 70 2.05 1.34 -16.47
C ASN A 70 2.59 2.14 -15.28
N VAL A 71 3.15 1.48 -14.27
CA VAL A 71 3.79 2.15 -13.14
C VAL A 71 5.19 2.59 -13.55
N HIS A 72 5.50 3.87 -13.36
CA HIS A 72 6.83 4.41 -13.64
C HIS A 72 7.87 3.81 -12.68
N ASP A 73 9.11 3.69 -13.14
CA ASP A 73 10.22 3.25 -12.29
C ASP A 73 10.45 4.23 -11.13
N GLY A 74 10.88 3.72 -9.98
CA GLY A 74 10.99 4.47 -8.73
C GLY A 74 9.64 4.86 -8.11
N THR A 75 8.51 4.36 -8.62
CA THR A 75 7.17 4.63 -8.09
C THR A 75 6.49 3.37 -7.57
N ILE A 76 5.83 3.49 -6.43
CA ILE A 76 4.85 2.52 -5.92
C ILE A 76 3.47 3.13 -6.05
N VAL A 77 2.52 2.35 -6.54
CA VAL A 77 1.12 2.78 -6.63
C VAL A 77 0.25 1.88 -5.77
N MET A 78 -0.50 2.45 -4.84
CA MET A 78 -1.47 1.70 -4.02
C MET A 78 -2.90 2.09 -4.39
N PRO A 79 -3.87 1.16 -4.24
CA PRO A 79 -5.27 1.50 -4.27
C PRO A 79 -5.60 2.58 -3.22
N VAL A 80 -6.54 3.49 -3.52
CA VAL A 80 -7.13 4.36 -2.48
C VAL A 80 -7.88 3.48 -1.50
N SER A 81 -7.30 3.28 -0.32
CA SER A 81 -7.80 2.34 0.68
C SER A 81 -7.28 2.69 2.07
N ILE A 82 -7.76 1.96 3.08
CA ILE A 82 -7.29 2.12 4.45
C ILE A 82 -5.80 1.79 4.61
N TRP A 83 -5.24 0.90 3.77
CA TRP A 83 -3.81 0.57 3.75
C TRP A 83 -2.96 1.72 3.24
N SER A 84 -3.34 2.36 2.12
CA SER A 84 -2.58 3.53 1.62
C SER A 84 -2.75 4.75 2.52
N ASN A 85 -3.93 4.94 3.11
CA ASN A 85 -4.18 6.03 4.07
C ASN A 85 -3.31 5.94 5.33
N ARG A 86 -2.78 4.77 5.68
CA ARG A 86 -1.77 4.64 6.75
C ARG A 86 -0.55 5.49 6.47
N LEU A 87 -0.14 5.55 5.21
CA LEU A 87 1.08 6.23 4.77
C LEU A 87 0.82 7.70 4.42
N SER A 88 -0.43 8.15 4.39
CA SER A 88 -0.74 9.58 4.32
C SER A 88 -0.20 10.31 5.53
N GLU A 89 0.30 11.52 5.28
CA GLU A 89 0.92 12.38 6.29
C GLU A 89 0.36 13.80 6.24
N VAL A 90 0.53 14.54 7.33
CA VAL A 90 0.23 15.97 7.37
C VAL A 90 1.55 16.69 7.40
N GLN A 91 1.81 17.52 6.39
CA GLN A 91 3.00 18.35 6.29
C GLN A 91 2.56 19.78 6.03
N ASN A 92 3.14 20.76 6.74
CA ASN A 92 2.78 22.17 6.61
C ASN A 92 1.27 22.45 6.72
N ASN A 93 0.59 21.72 7.60
CA ASN A 93 -0.86 21.80 7.80
C ASN A 93 -1.71 21.35 6.58
N GLU A 94 -1.11 20.63 5.63
CA GLU A 94 -1.78 20.04 4.47
C GLU A 94 -1.71 18.52 4.50
N LEU A 95 -2.78 17.86 4.06
CA LEU A 95 -2.84 16.40 3.94
C LEU A 95 -2.16 15.95 2.64
N LEU A 96 -1.07 15.19 2.78
CA LEU A 96 -0.36 14.53 1.69
C LEU A 96 -0.77 13.07 1.57
N TYR A 97 -1.21 12.69 0.38
CA TYR A 97 -1.67 11.33 0.02
C TYR A 97 -1.13 10.85 -1.35
N LYS A 98 -0.28 11.67 -1.98
CA LYS A 98 0.39 11.42 -3.28
C LYS A 98 1.81 11.95 -3.22
N ASN A 99 2.68 11.39 -4.07
CA ASN A 99 4.11 11.71 -4.15
C ASN A 99 4.80 11.69 -2.78
N ILE A 100 4.42 10.75 -1.91
CA ILE A 100 5.00 10.60 -0.58
C ILE A 100 6.30 9.83 -0.72
N VAL A 101 7.41 10.37 -0.20
CA VAL A 101 8.68 9.65 -0.16
C VAL A 101 8.59 8.52 0.86
N VAL A 102 8.85 7.29 0.40
CA VAL A 102 8.78 6.08 1.24
C VAL A 102 10.02 5.22 1.08
N ASN A 103 10.36 4.52 2.16
CA ASN A 103 11.31 3.43 2.14
C ASN A 103 10.59 2.11 1.94
N VAL A 104 11.06 1.32 0.98
CA VAL A 104 10.53 -0.01 0.69
C VAL A 104 11.58 -1.09 0.92
N GLU A 105 11.13 -2.22 1.46
CA GLU A 105 11.94 -3.41 1.67
C GLU A 105 11.12 -4.68 1.42
N ALA A 106 11.75 -5.69 0.81
CA ALA A 106 11.14 -7.01 0.67
C ALA A 106 11.07 -7.70 2.04
N THR A 107 9.95 -8.33 2.35
CA THR A 107 9.75 -9.01 3.64
C THR A 107 8.97 -10.32 3.48
N ARG A 108 9.10 -11.20 4.49
CA ARG A 108 8.27 -12.39 4.68
C ARG A 108 7.17 -12.18 5.75
N ASP A 109 7.15 -11.01 6.37
CA ASP A 109 6.13 -10.65 7.37
C ASP A 109 4.73 -10.73 6.76
N PRO A 110 3.70 -11.07 7.57
CA PRO A 110 2.34 -11.15 7.07
C PRO A 110 1.82 -9.78 6.57
N ILE A 111 0.94 -9.82 5.57
CA ILE A 111 0.20 -8.64 5.10
C ILE A 111 -0.55 -8.03 6.29
N THR A 112 -0.43 -6.71 6.45
CA THR A 112 -1.11 -5.98 7.54
C THR A 112 -2.61 -6.20 7.45
N LYS A 113 -3.23 -6.62 8.55
CA LYS A 113 -4.65 -6.99 8.54
C LYS A 113 -5.57 -5.78 8.69
N PHE A 114 -6.75 -5.87 8.09
CA PHE A 114 -7.77 -4.84 8.19
C PHE A 114 -8.11 -4.54 9.67
N LYS A 115 -8.32 -5.59 10.47
CA LYS A 115 -8.64 -5.47 11.90
C LYS A 115 -7.55 -4.76 12.70
N GLU A 116 -6.28 -5.04 12.42
CA GLU A 116 -5.14 -4.40 13.08
C GLU A 116 -5.16 -2.89 12.81
N ILE A 117 -5.35 -2.50 11.55
CA ILE A 117 -5.43 -1.09 11.14
C ILE A 117 -6.60 -0.39 11.85
N ILE A 118 -7.78 -1.01 11.86
CA ILE A 118 -8.97 -0.44 12.50
C ILE A 118 -8.77 -0.28 14.01
N GLN A 119 -8.19 -1.29 14.67
CA GLN A 119 -7.94 -1.24 16.11
C GLN A 119 -6.98 -0.11 16.46
N GLU A 120 -5.87 0.04 15.73
CA GLU A 120 -4.93 1.14 15.95
C GLU A 120 -5.58 2.52 15.76
N LEU A 121 -6.46 2.68 14.77
CA LEU A 121 -7.15 3.94 14.52
C LEU A 121 -8.18 4.27 15.61
N ARG A 122 -8.79 3.26 16.24
CA ARG A 122 -9.75 3.44 17.32
C ARG A 122 -9.10 3.79 18.67
N VAL A 123 -7.89 3.28 18.91
CA VAL A 123 -7.15 3.49 20.17
C VAL A 123 -6.58 4.90 20.27
N LYS A 124 -6.39 5.62 19.16
CA LYS A 124 -5.90 7.01 19.12
C LYS A 124 -6.95 8.06 19.52
N LYS A 125 -7.77 7.79 20.53
CA LYS A 125 -8.63 8.80 21.16
C LYS A 125 -7.93 9.44 22.35
#